data_AF-A0A8D4IZD1-F1
#
_entry.id   AF-A0A8D4IZD1-F1
#
_cell.length_a   1.000
_cell.length_b   1.000
_cell.length_c   1.000
_cell.angle_alpha   90.00
_cell.angle_beta   90.00
_cell.angle_gamma   90.00
#
_symmetry.space_group_name_H-M   'P 1'
#
loop_
_entity.id
_entity.type
_entity.pdbx_description
1 polymer ?
#
loop_
_entity_poly.entity_id
_entity_poly.type
_entity_poly.pdbx_seq_one_letter_code
_entity_poly.pdbx_strand_id
1 'polypeptide(L)'
;MKLKLTSLFLSILGCSIYINGYAENHNSHNSGHQANYNHTSNTNHTAHNSHSVHTLNSDDISAQIANSMHAEMMKTPYSESGDIEKDYLANMIPHHQGAIDSSKILLKYTKNPKLIKIAKNIIKTQEAEVALFKQILAKKDYTTTKISKQEYQNFVNQSKNSMNEMMVAMMVKSSGNIDKDFLISMIPHHQGAIQASYQILALTKDKKVKEIAEQIIKEQQLEIKEFSDLINTL
;
A
#
# COMPACT_ATOMS: atom_id res chain seq x y z
N MET A 1 5.55 10.87 -34.64
CA MET A 1 4.40 11.61 -34.04
C MET A 1 4.69 11.81 -32.57
N LYS A 2 5.06 13.02 -32.13
CA LYS A 2 5.35 13.34 -30.71
C LYS A 2 4.04 13.85 -30.07
N LEU A 3 3.42 13.10 -29.17
CA LEU A 3 2.34 13.63 -28.35
C LEU A 3 2.94 14.56 -27.30
N LYS A 4 2.58 15.84 -27.35
CA LYS A 4 2.77 16.79 -26.24
C LYS A 4 1.54 16.67 -25.34
N LEU A 5 1.69 16.15 -24.13
CA LEU A 5 0.68 16.32 -23.08
C LEU A 5 0.85 17.72 -22.48
N THR A 6 -0.15 18.57 -22.67
CA THR A 6 -0.27 19.85 -21.97
C THR A 6 -0.81 19.59 -20.56
N SER A 7 -0.02 19.96 -19.56
CA SER A 7 -0.41 19.93 -18.15
C SER A 7 -1.48 20.99 -17.86
N LEU A 8 -2.60 20.56 -17.28
CA LEU A 8 -3.55 21.43 -16.59
C LEU A 8 -3.47 21.06 -15.11
N PHE A 9 -2.71 21.83 -14.34
CA PHE A 9 -2.69 21.73 -12.89
C PHE A 9 -3.98 22.35 -12.34
N LEU A 10 -4.87 21.50 -11.82
CA LEU A 10 -5.95 21.94 -10.93
C LEU A 10 -5.56 21.50 -9.52
N SER A 11 -5.07 22.45 -8.74
CA SER A 11 -4.78 22.28 -7.32
C SER A 11 -6.08 22.05 -6.55
N ILE A 12 -6.37 20.81 -6.16
CA ILE A 12 -7.42 20.53 -5.19
C ILE A 12 -6.75 20.44 -3.82
N LEU A 13 -7.05 21.45 -3.00
CA LEU A 13 -6.70 21.55 -1.59
C LEU A 13 -7.07 20.26 -0.85
N GLY A 14 -6.19 19.84 0.07
CA GLY A 14 -6.34 18.65 0.88
C GLY A 14 -7.68 18.58 1.60
N CYS A 15 -8.36 17.44 1.45
CA CYS A 15 -9.46 17.04 2.29
C CYS A 15 -8.93 15.99 3.28
N SER A 16 -8.47 16.46 4.44
CA SER A 16 -8.24 15.59 5.60
C SER A 16 -9.60 15.13 6.11
N ILE A 17 -9.97 13.88 5.82
CA ILE A 17 -11.14 13.27 6.43
C ILE A 17 -10.74 12.85 7.84
N TYR A 18 -11.23 13.60 8.83
CA TYR A 18 -11.23 13.22 10.24
C TYR A 18 -12.07 11.96 10.40
N ILE A 19 -11.46 10.84 10.81
CA ILE A 19 -12.19 9.69 11.36
C ILE A 19 -12.42 10.01 12.84
N ASN A 20 -13.65 10.40 13.17
CA ASN A 20 -14.06 10.62 14.56
C ASN A 20 -14.37 9.25 15.19
N GLY A 21 -13.63 8.90 16.24
CA GLY A 21 -13.76 7.64 16.95
C GLY A 21 -15.05 7.58 17.77
N TYR A 22 -15.73 6.44 17.68
CA TYR A 22 -16.70 6.01 18.69
C TYR A 22 -15.93 5.50 19.91
N ALA A 23 -15.85 6.32 20.96
CA ALA A 23 -15.42 5.90 22.27
C ALA A 23 -16.64 5.36 23.03
N GLU A 24 -16.69 4.05 23.25
CA GLU A 24 -17.52 3.48 24.32
C GLU A 24 -16.68 3.23 25.56
N ASN A 25 -17.28 3.66 26.66
CA ASN A 25 -16.73 3.87 27.98
C ASN A 25 -17.09 2.64 28.83
N HIS A 26 -16.10 1.86 29.26
CA HIS A 26 -16.29 0.95 30.38
C HIS A 26 -15.16 1.11 31.39
N ASN A 27 -15.45 1.96 32.36
CA ASN A 27 -14.78 2.04 33.63
C ASN A 27 -15.40 0.96 34.55
N SER A 28 -14.60 0.02 35.04
CA SER A 28 -14.97 -0.80 36.20
C SER A 28 -13.71 -1.18 36.97
N HIS A 29 -13.69 -0.74 38.22
CA HIS A 29 -12.67 -0.99 39.22
C HIS A 29 -12.56 -2.49 39.53
N ASN A 30 -11.33 -2.99 39.78
CA ASN A 30 -11.07 -3.62 41.08
C ASN A 30 -9.59 -3.63 41.45
N SER A 31 -9.43 -3.50 42.75
CA SER A 31 -8.29 -3.28 43.64
C SER A 31 -7.24 -4.39 43.71
N GLY A 32 -6.01 -3.93 44.00
CA GLY A 32 -5.06 -4.52 44.96
C GLY A 32 -4.52 -5.92 44.70
N HIS A 33 -3.22 -6.01 44.42
CA HIS A 33 -2.26 -6.68 45.31
C HIS A 33 -0.82 -6.42 44.86
N GLN A 34 -0.05 -5.75 45.72
CA GLN A 34 1.40 -5.80 45.70
C GLN A 34 1.84 -7.18 46.18
N ALA A 35 2.69 -7.85 45.40
CA ALA A 35 3.59 -8.87 45.92
C ALA A 35 4.91 -8.78 45.15
N ASN A 36 5.93 -8.35 45.89
CA ASN A 36 7.30 -8.20 45.47
C ASN A 36 8.01 -9.54 45.71
N TYR A 37 8.57 -10.18 44.68
CA TYR A 37 9.54 -11.26 44.86
C TYR A 37 10.59 -11.18 43.74
N ASN A 38 11.81 -10.82 44.14
CA ASN A 38 13.02 -11.00 43.34
C ASN A 38 13.37 -12.49 43.29
N HIS A 39 13.53 -13.03 42.09
CA HIS A 39 14.38 -14.20 41.89
C HIS A 39 15.17 -14.06 40.59
N THR A 40 16.49 -13.98 40.73
CA THR A 40 17.47 -14.10 39.67
C THR A 40 17.60 -15.56 39.24
N SER A 41 17.67 -15.83 37.93
CA SER A 41 18.57 -16.78 37.24
C SER A 41 17.96 -17.29 35.93
N ASN A 42 18.53 -16.83 34.82
CA ASN A 42 18.91 -17.58 33.62
C ASN A 42 17.99 -18.70 33.09
N THR A 43 17.34 -18.48 31.95
CA THR A 43 17.33 -19.38 30.76
C THR A 43 16.57 -18.73 29.59
N ASN A 44 17.16 -18.79 28.39
CA ASN A 44 16.58 -18.93 27.04
C ASN A 44 15.34 -18.13 26.61
N HIS A 45 15.39 -17.54 25.41
CA HIS A 45 14.61 -17.97 24.22
C HIS A 45 14.53 -16.83 23.20
N THR A 46 15.08 -17.08 22.02
CA THR A 46 14.76 -16.40 20.77
C THR A 46 13.26 -16.48 20.52
N ALA A 47 12.53 -15.42 20.88
CA ALA A 47 11.14 -15.25 20.50
C ALA A 47 11.09 -14.84 19.03
N HIS A 48 11.08 -15.83 18.14
CA HIS A 48 10.43 -15.66 16.85
C HIS A 48 8.96 -15.35 17.15
N ASN A 49 8.58 -14.08 16.97
CA ASN A 49 7.19 -13.70 16.97
C ASN A 49 6.56 -14.37 15.73
N SER A 50 6.00 -15.56 15.90
CA SER A 50 5.13 -16.14 14.89
C SER A 50 3.92 -15.22 14.83
N HIS A 51 3.92 -14.31 13.86
CA HIS A 51 2.68 -13.72 13.42
C HIS A 51 1.82 -14.89 12.96
N SER A 52 0.86 -15.25 13.81
CA SER A 52 -0.28 -16.07 13.46
C SER A 52 -1.04 -15.29 12.40
N VAL A 53 -0.57 -15.39 11.16
CA VAL A 53 -1.38 -15.16 9.98
C VAL A 53 -2.51 -16.16 10.16
N HIS A 54 -3.66 -15.66 10.59
CA HIS A 54 -4.88 -16.42 10.52
C HIS A 54 -5.01 -16.77 9.04
N THR A 55 -4.65 -17.99 8.68
CA THR A 55 -4.85 -18.52 7.33
C THR A 55 -6.36 -18.52 7.15
N LEU A 56 -6.88 -17.46 6.55
CA LEU A 56 -8.20 -17.45 5.95
C LEU A 56 -8.27 -18.72 5.09
N ASN A 57 -9.39 -19.46 5.16
CA ASN A 57 -9.57 -20.68 4.38
C ASN A 57 -9.10 -20.45 2.96
N SER A 58 -8.16 -21.25 2.48
CA SER A 58 -7.60 -21.13 1.12
C SER A 58 -8.67 -21.23 0.04
N ASP A 59 -9.85 -21.75 0.39
CA ASP A 59 -11.00 -21.91 -0.51
C ASP A 59 -11.85 -20.63 -0.65
N ASP A 60 -11.66 -19.62 0.22
CA ASP A 60 -12.34 -18.32 0.09
C ASP A 60 -11.66 -17.45 -0.97
N ILE A 61 -12.37 -17.18 -2.07
CA ILE A 61 -11.86 -16.35 -3.17
C ILE A 61 -11.55 -14.92 -2.71
N SER A 62 -12.35 -14.34 -1.80
CA SER A 62 -12.08 -13.00 -1.27
C SER A 62 -10.74 -12.98 -0.52
N ALA A 63 -10.46 -14.03 0.27
CA ALA A 63 -9.19 -14.19 0.94
C ALA A 63 -8.02 -14.37 -0.05
N GLN A 64 -8.20 -15.17 -1.12
CA GLN A 64 -7.17 -15.32 -2.16
C GLN A 64 -6.84 -13.99 -2.84
N ILE A 65 -7.87 -13.21 -3.19
CA ILE A 65 -7.74 -11.89 -3.80
C ILE A 65 -6.96 -10.94 -2.89
N ALA A 66 -7.34 -10.82 -1.62
CA ALA A 66 -6.65 -9.95 -0.65
C ALA A 66 -5.21 -10.42 -0.39
N ASN A 67 -5.00 -11.73 -0.20
CA ASN A 67 -3.68 -12.30 0.04
C ASN A 67 -2.73 -12.09 -1.14
N SER A 68 -3.24 -12.12 -2.39
CA SER A 68 -2.41 -11.87 -3.57
C SER A 68 -1.87 -10.44 -3.63
N MET A 69 -2.59 -9.46 -3.08
CA MET A 69 -2.07 -8.09 -2.98
C MET A 69 -0.88 -8.01 -2.01
N HIS A 70 -0.93 -8.77 -0.90
CA HIS A 70 0.13 -8.81 0.11
C HIS A 70 1.35 -9.65 -0.29
N ALA A 71 1.14 -10.72 -1.05
CA ALA A 71 2.12 -11.78 -1.22
C ALA A 71 3.48 -11.26 -1.75
N GLU A 72 3.47 -10.45 -2.81
CA GLU A 72 4.71 -9.96 -3.42
C GLU A 72 5.41 -8.91 -2.55
N MET A 73 4.67 -8.08 -1.80
CA MET A 73 5.23 -7.14 -0.84
C MET A 73 5.90 -7.83 0.35
N MET A 74 5.33 -8.94 0.85
CA MET A 74 5.90 -9.70 1.96
C MET A 74 7.08 -10.58 1.55
N LYS A 75 7.08 -11.05 0.31
CA LYS A 75 8.13 -11.91 -0.26
C LYS A 75 9.38 -11.11 -0.65
N THR A 76 9.21 -9.86 -1.05
CA THR A 76 10.30 -9.01 -1.50
C THR A 76 10.88 -8.24 -0.32
N PRO A 77 12.18 -8.37 0.00
CA PRO A 77 12.81 -7.55 1.01
C PRO A 77 12.67 -6.06 0.68
N TYR A 78 12.28 -5.26 1.68
CA TYR A 78 12.17 -3.82 1.53
C TYR A 78 13.54 -3.21 1.15
N SER A 79 13.59 -2.39 0.10
CA SER A 79 14.83 -1.74 -0.37
C SER A 79 15.20 -0.56 0.53
N GLU A 80 16.42 -0.60 1.07
CA GLU A 80 17.04 0.46 1.89
C GLU A 80 18.47 0.69 1.43
N SER A 81 18.63 1.16 0.20
CA SER A 81 19.94 1.29 -0.44
C SER A 81 20.70 2.57 -0.07
N GLY A 82 20.07 3.52 0.61
CA GLY A 82 20.63 4.85 0.84
C GLY A 82 20.30 5.86 -0.27
N ASP A 83 19.51 5.45 -1.27
CA ASP A 83 19.09 6.23 -2.42
C ASP A 83 17.55 6.20 -2.48
N ILE A 84 16.92 7.32 -2.12
CA ILE A 84 15.46 7.40 -1.97
C ILE A 84 14.72 7.22 -3.30
N GLU A 85 15.32 7.62 -4.41
CA GLU A 85 14.74 7.41 -5.75
C GLU A 85 14.76 5.92 -6.09
N LYS A 86 15.89 5.25 -5.83
CA LYS A 86 16.00 3.81 -6.02
C LYS A 86 15.02 3.05 -5.13
N ASP A 87 14.96 3.40 -3.85
CA ASP A 87 14.15 2.69 -2.87
C ASP A 87 12.64 2.89 -3.16
N TYR A 88 12.21 4.10 -3.52
CA TYR A 88 10.82 4.35 -3.95
C TYR A 88 10.44 3.50 -5.16
N LEU A 89 11.23 3.55 -6.24
CA LEU A 89 10.95 2.80 -7.47
C LEU A 89 11.01 1.28 -7.24
N ALA A 90 11.98 0.81 -6.46
CA ALA A 90 12.13 -0.61 -6.17
C ALA A 90 10.99 -1.17 -5.32
N ASN A 91 10.54 -0.42 -4.32
CA ASN A 91 9.46 -0.84 -3.42
C ASN A 91 8.06 -0.68 -4.07
N MET A 92 7.88 0.23 -5.05
CA MET A 92 6.64 0.33 -5.81
C MET A 92 6.41 -0.86 -6.77
N ILE A 93 7.47 -1.57 -7.18
CA ILE A 93 7.33 -2.75 -8.06
C ILE A 93 6.51 -3.88 -7.41
N PRO A 94 6.88 -4.44 -6.24
CA PRO A 94 6.10 -5.50 -5.60
C PRO A 94 4.72 -5.01 -5.16
N HIS A 95 4.59 -3.74 -4.78
CA HIS A 95 3.30 -3.12 -4.48
C HIS A 95 2.36 -3.14 -5.71
N HIS A 96 2.83 -2.68 -6.87
CA HIS A 96 2.01 -2.71 -8.09
C HIS A 96 1.74 -4.15 -8.56
N GLN A 97 2.70 -5.05 -8.39
CA GLN A 97 2.51 -6.47 -8.72
C GLN A 97 1.35 -7.10 -7.92
N GLY A 98 1.19 -6.74 -6.64
CA GLY A 98 0.07 -7.19 -5.83
C GLY A 98 -1.30 -6.83 -6.41
N ALA A 99 -1.49 -5.58 -6.83
CA ALA A 99 -2.74 -5.15 -7.47
C ALA A 99 -2.98 -5.80 -8.85
N ILE A 100 -1.92 -6.01 -9.64
CA ILE A 100 -1.99 -6.73 -10.92
C ILE A 100 -2.47 -8.16 -10.71
N ASP A 101 -1.85 -8.89 -9.78
CA ASP A 101 -2.15 -10.31 -9.54
C ASP A 101 -3.56 -10.48 -8.97
N SER A 102 -3.94 -9.61 -8.04
CA SER A 102 -5.29 -9.58 -7.49
C SER A 102 -6.35 -9.30 -8.55
N SER A 103 -6.09 -8.35 -9.45
CA SER A 103 -6.97 -8.05 -10.58
C SER A 103 -7.10 -9.23 -11.54
N LYS A 104 -6.01 -9.98 -11.78
CA LYS A 104 -6.02 -11.21 -12.59
C LYS A 104 -6.85 -12.32 -11.95
N ILE A 105 -6.84 -12.42 -10.61
CA ILE A 105 -7.69 -13.37 -9.89
C ILE A 105 -9.16 -12.96 -10.00
N LEU A 106 -9.49 -11.68 -9.73
CA LEU A 106 -10.87 -11.17 -9.81
C LEU A 106 -11.51 -11.50 -11.16
N LEU A 107 -10.78 -11.29 -12.27
CA LEU A 107 -11.26 -11.53 -13.64
C LEU A 107 -11.69 -12.98 -13.92
N LYS A 108 -11.26 -13.96 -13.11
CA LYS A 108 -11.70 -15.35 -13.25
C LYS A 108 -13.13 -15.56 -12.74
N TYR A 109 -13.57 -14.73 -11.79
CA TYR A 109 -14.79 -14.97 -11.02
C TYR A 109 -15.85 -13.90 -11.25
N THR A 110 -15.47 -12.62 -11.32
CA THR A 110 -16.44 -11.53 -11.48
C THR A 110 -17.21 -11.64 -12.81
N LYS A 111 -18.50 -11.32 -12.76
CA LYS A 111 -19.36 -11.13 -13.93
C LYS A 111 -19.77 -9.67 -14.11
N ASN A 112 -19.36 -8.79 -13.21
CA ASN A 112 -19.73 -7.39 -13.25
C ASN A 112 -18.92 -6.65 -14.33
N PRO A 113 -19.55 -6.12 -15.39
CA PRO A 113 -18.83 -5.48 -16.49
C PRO A 113 -18.03 -4.24 -16.07
N LYS A 114 -18.46 -3.53 -15.01
CA LYS A 114 -17.70 -2.39 -14.47
C LYS A 114 -16.42 -2.88 -13.78
N LEU A 115 -16.51 -3.93 -12.95
CA LEU A 115 -15.31 -4.51 -12.31
C LEU A 115 -14.34 -5.10 -13.33
N ILE A 116 -14.85 -5.77 -14.36
CA ILE A 116 -14.01 -6.29 -15.46
C ILE A 116 -13.21 -5.15 -16.11
N LYS A 117 -13.84 -3.99 -16.32
CA LYS A 117 -13.17 -2.82 -16.88
C LYS A 117 -12.12 -2.27 -15.92
N ILE A 118 -12.46 -2.10 -14.65
CA ILE A 118 -11.55 -1.63 -13.60
C ILE A 118 -10.31 -2.53 -13.51
N ALA A 119 -10.50 -3.85 -13.34
CA ALA A 119 -9.39 -4.79 -13.22
C ALA A 119 -8.48 -4.80 -14.45
N LYS A 120 -9.04 -4.71 -15.66
CA LYS A 120 -8.24 -4.59 -16.89
C LYS A 120 -7.46 -3.28 -16.97
N ASN A 121 -8.03 -2.18 -16.49
CA ASN A 121 -7.34 -0.89 -16.43
C ASN A 121 -6.17 -0.95 -15.46
N ILE A 122 -6.38 -1.44 -14.23
CA ILE A 122 -5.32 -1.62 -13.22
C ILE A 122 -4.19 -2.46 -13.77
N ILE A 123 -4.49 -3.62 -14.37
CA ILE A 123 -3.47 -4.49 -14.98
C ILE A 123 -2.66 -3.72 -16.01
N LYS A 124 -3.35 -3.03 -16.94
CA LYS A 124 -2.69 -2.33 -18.04
C LYS A 124 -1.79 -1.18 -17.56
N THR A 125 -2.28 -0.34 -16.66
CA THR A 125 -1.54 0.84 -16.19
C THR A 125 -0.37 0.40 -15.33
N GLN A 126 -0.61 -0.47 -14.35
CA GLN A 126 0.42 -0.88 -13.41
C GLN A 126 1.48 -1.81 -14.04
N GLU A 127 1.14 -2.63 -15.05
CA GLU A 127 2.16 -3.38 -15.81
C GLU A 127 3.11 -2.42 -16.57
N ALA A 128 2.58 -1.32 -17.12
CA ALA A 128 3.39 -0.32 -17.80
C ALA A 128 4.30 0.44 -16.81
N GLU A 129 3.80 0.78 -15.62
CA GLU A 129 4.56 1.41 -14.55
C GLU A 129 5.68 0.49 -14.02
N VAL A 130 5.38 -0.78 -13.74
CA VAL A 130 6.38 -1.78 -13.33
C VAL A 130 7.48 -1.91 -14.38
N ALA A 131 7.13 -1.96 -15.67
CA ALA A 131 8.10 -2.00 -16.75
C ALA A 131 8.98 -0.73 -16.79
N LEU A 132 8.36 0.45 -16.60
CA LEU A 132 9.06 1.72 -16.53
C LEU A 132 10.04 1.76 -15.34
N PHE A 133 9.61 1.36 -14.14
CA PHE A 133 10.45 1.39 -12.93
C PHE A 133 11.65 0.45 -13.09
N LYS A 134 11.42 -0.77 -13.58
CA LYS A 134 12.50 -1.72 -13.89
C LYS A 134 13.50 -1.14 -14.90
N GLN A 135 13.01 -0.47 -15.94
CA GLN A 135 13.87 0.19 -16.92
C GLN A 135 14.71 1.32 -16.29
N ILE A 136 14.08 2.18 -15.48
CA ILE A 136 14.77 3.30 -14.81
C ILE A 136 15.85 2.76 -13.88
N LEU A 137 15.53 1.75 -13.06
CA LEU A 137 16.46 1.11 -12.14
C LEU A 137 17.63 0.43 -12.86
N ALA A 138 17.37 -0.32 -13.94
CA ALA A 138 18.40 -1.00 -14.71
C ALA A 138 19.38 -0.02 -15.37
N LYS A 139 18.87 1.12 -15.86
CA LYS A 139 19.68 2.15 -16.52
C LYS A 139 20.25 3.19 -15.56
N LYS A 140 19.83 3.17 -14.29
CA LYS A 140 20.03 4.26 -13.33
C LYS A 140 19.66 5.63 -13.93
N ASP A 141 18.53 5.65 -14.64
CA ASP A 141 18.07 6.80 -15.42
C ASP A 141 17.27 7.79 -14.53
N TYR A 142 17.93 8.26 -13.48
CA TYR A 142 17.45 9.23 -12.50
C TYR A 142 18.63 9.89 -11.79
N THR A 143 18.40 11.04 -11.17
CA THR A 143 19.37 11.76 -10.35
C THR A 143 19.15 11.42 -8.89
N THR A 144 20.18 10.94 -8.19
CA THR A 144 20.11 10.72 -6.75
C THR A 144 20.04 12.05 -6.00
N THR A 145 19.03 12.21 -5.15
CA THR A 145 18.95 13.35 -4.23
C THR A 145 19.85 13.13 -3.02
N LYS A 146 20.79 14.05 -2.80
CA LYS A 146 21.62 14.03 -1.59
C LYS A 146 20.82 14.57 -0.40
N ILE A 147 20.60 13.72 0.59
CA ILE A 147 19.99 14.04 1.88
C ILE A 147 20.91 13.60 3.03
N SER A 148 20.68 14.14 4.22
CA SER A 148 21.43 13.71 5.41
C SER A 148 21.06 12.29 5.82
N LYS A 149 21.94 11.65 6.61
CA LYS A 149 21.65 10.33 7.19
C LYS A 149 20.35 10.34 7.99
N GLN A 150 20.07 11.41 8.74
CA GLN A 150 18.86 11.51 9.55
C GLN A 150 17.60 11.62 8.69
N GLU A 151 17.62 12.43 7.63
CA GLU A 151 16.50 12.53 6.68
C GLU A 151 16.22 11.19 6.01
N TYR A 152 17.27 10.46 5.62
CA TYR A 152 17.11 9.13 5.03
C TYR A 152 16.49 8.13 6.02
N GLN A 153 16.94 8.11 7.28
CA GLN A 153 16.32 7.23 8.30
C GLN A 153 14.86 7.61 8.55
N ASN A 154 14.53 8.90 8.56
CA ASN A 154 13.15 9.36 8.71
C ASN A 154 12.29 8.91 7.52
N PHE A 155 12.79 9.04 6.29
CA PHE A 155 12.12 8.57 5.08
C PHE A 155 11.80 7.07 5.17
N VAL A 156 12.81 6.24 5.44
CA VAL A 156 12.64 4.78 5.55
C VAL A 156 11.65 4.40 6.64
N ASN A 157 11.75 5.00 7.83
CA ASN A 157 10.85 4.70 8.93
C ASN A 157 9.40 5.08 8.61
N GLN A 158 9.18 6.26 8.00
CA GLN A 158 7.85 6.68 7.56
C GLN A 158 7.30 5.74 6.50
N SER A 159 8.09 5.38 5.48
CA SER A 159 7.63 4.49 4.42
C SER A 159 7.27 3.09 4.93
N LYS A 160 8.05 2.53 5.88
CA LYS A 160 7.73 1.25 6.52
C LYS A 160 6.46 1.33 7.37
N ASN A 161 6.29 2.41 8.13
CA ASN A 161 5.09 2.60 8.94
C ASN A 161 3.84 2.72 8.06
N SER A 162 3.91 3.53 6.99
CA SER A 162 2.83 3.64 6.00
C SER A 162 2.49 2.31 5.34
N MET A 163 3.52 1.53 4.98
CA MET A 163 3.31 0.19 4.42
C MET A 163 2.62 -0.74 5.43
N ASN A 164 3.02 -0.72 6.71
CA ASN A 164 2.37 -1.51 7.75
C ASN A 164 0.91 -1.08 7.98
N GLU A 165 0.63 0.23 8.03
CA GLU A 165 -0.73 0.76 8.17
C GLU A 165 -1.63 0.30 7.02
N MET A 166 -1.13 0.37 5.79
CA MET A 166 -1.82 -0.14 4.62
C MET A 166 -2.10 -1.64 4.72
N MET A 167 -1.08 -2.45 5.06
CA MET A 167 -1.23 -3.91 5.20
C MET A 167 -2.31 -4.28 6.22
N VAL A 168 -2.39 -3.55 7.33
CA VAL A 168 -3.44 -3.72 8.34
C VAL A 168 -4.81 -3.30 7.80
N ALA A 169 -4.89 -2.14 7.14
CA ALA A 169 -6.15 -1.60 6.61
C ALA A 169 -6.76 -2.48 5.50
N MET A 170 -5.93 -3.23 4.77
CA MET A 170 -6.35 -4.16 3.74
C MET A 170 -6.93 -5.48 4.29
N MET A 171 -6.67 -5.80 5.57
CA MET A 171 -7.21 -6.99 6.23
C MET A 171 -8.69 -6.79 6.57
N VAL A 172 -9.53 -6.91 5.55
CA VAL A 172 -10.97 -6.76 5.69
C VAL A 172 -11.65 -8.11 5.85
N LYS A 173 -12.68 -8.14 6.69
CA LYS A 173 -13.55 -9.30 6.82
C LYS A 173 -14.35 -9.46 5.52
N SER A 174 -14.32 -10.65 4.93
CA SER A 174 -15.13 -10.99 3.75
C SER A 174 -16.60 -10.61 3.97
N SER A 175 -17.16 -9.84 3.04
CA SER A 175 -18.58 -9.48 3.01
C SER A 175 -19.45 -10.56 2.39
N GLY A 176 -18.85 -11.60 1.82
CA GLY A 176 -19.51 -12.61 0.99
C GLY A 176 -19.74 -12.17 -0.45
N ASN A 177 -19.33 -10.95 -0.83
CA ASN A 177 -19.34 -10.46 -2.19
C ASN A 177 -17.91 -10.15 -2.64
N ILE A 178 -17.37 -11.00 -3.52
CA ILE A 178 -16.00 -10.89 -4.03
C ILE A 178 -15.69 -9.55 -4.71
N ASP A 179 -16.67 -8.95 -5.40
CA ASP A 179 -16.49 -7.68 -6.10
C ASP A 179 -16.35 -6.55 -5.09
N LYS A 180 -17.15 -6.61 -4.02
CA LYS A 180 -17.12 -5.63 -2.93
C LYS A 180 -15.84 -5.76 -2.11
N ASP A 181 -15.45 -6.98 -1.77
CA ASP A 181 -14.23 -7.26 -1.00
C ASP A 181 -12.98 -6.82 -1.77
N PHE A 182 -12.91 -7.08 -3.08
CA PHE A 182 -11.83 -6.57 -3.93
C PHE A 182 -11.69 -5.05 -3.86
N LEU A 183 -12.79 -4.31 -4.04
CA LEU A 183 -12.75 -2.85 -4.02
C LEU A 183 -12.40 -2.31 -2.63
N ILE A 184 -12.96 -2.90 -1.57
CA ILE A 184 -12.67 -2.51 -0.18
C ILE A 184 -11.19 -2.71 0.15
N SER A 185 -10.56 -3.80 -0.30
CA SER A 185 -9.12 -4.03 -0.11
C SER A 185 -8.25 -3.17 -1.03
N MET A 186 -8.71 -2.86 -2.25
CA MET A 186 -7.93 -2.07 -3.21
C MET A 186 -7.85 -0.58 -2.81
N ILE A 187 -8.83 -0.05 -2.08
CA ILE A 187 -8.79 1.34 -1.58
C ILE A 187 -7.56 1.61 -0.69
N PRO A 188 -7.35 0.90 0.43
CA PRO A 188 -6.17 1.12 1.27
C PRO A 188 -4.86 0.79 0.54
N HIS A 189 -4.86 -0.24 -0.33
CA HIS A 189 -3.71 -0.52 -1.20
C HIS A 189 -3.31 0.72 -2.03
N HIS A 190 -4.28 1.34 -2.69
CA HIS A 190 -4.02 2.56 -3.47
C HIS A 190 -3.62 3.76 -2.61
N GLN A 191 -4.20 3.89 -1.42
CA GLN A 191 -3.80 4.92 -0.46
C GLN A 191 -2.32 4.79 -0.06
N GLY A 192 -1.80 3.57 0.07
CA GLY A 192 -0.39 3.29 0.33
C GLY A 192 0.54 3.85 -0.76
N ALA A 193 0.22 3.60 -2.03
CA ALA A 193 0.99 4.14 -3.16
C ALA A 193 0.92 5.68 -3.24
N ILE A 194 -0.24 6.27 -2.96
CA ILE A 194 -0.41 7.74 -2.89
C ILE A 194 0.46 8.31 -1.76
N GLN A 195 0.44 7.72 -0.57
CA GLN A 195 1.22 8.20 0.58
C GLN A 195 2.73 8.10 0.32
N ALA A 196 3.20 6.99 -0.25
CA ALA A 196 4.60 6.84 -0.65
C ALA A 196 5.00 7.88 -1.72
N SER A 197 4.09 8.21 -2.63
CA SER A 197 4.31 9.23 -3.67
C SER A 197 4.42 10.63 -3.08
N TYR A 198 3.62 10.99 -2.07
CA TYR A 198 3.82 12.25 -1.34
C TYR A 198 5.14 12.29 -0.57
N GLN A 199 5.56 11.17 0.03
CA GLN A 199 6.83 11.09 0.75
C GLN A 199 8.03 11.35 -0.16
N ILE A 200 8.08 10.73 -1.35
CA ILE A 200 9.19 10.96 -2.28
C ILE A 200 9.18 12.39 -2.84
N LEU A 201 7.99 12.96 -3.11
CA LEU A 201 7.85 14.34 -3.62
C LEU A 201 8.37 15.39 -2.64
N ALA A 202 8.31 15.13 -1.33
CA ALA A 202 8.82 16.04 -0.31
C ALA A 202 10.35 16.21 -0.36
N LEU A 203 11.07 15.23 -0.91
CA LEU A 203 12.54 15.17 -0.86
C LEU A 203 13.18 15.23 -2.24
N THR A 204 12.64 14.49 -3.21
CA THR A 204 13.32 14.26 -4.48
C THR A 204 13.54 15.57 -5.26
N LYS A 205 14.69 15.65 -5.91
CA LYS A 205 15.02 16.70 -6.90
C LYS A 205 14.96 16.15 -8.33
N ASP A 206 14.79 14.85 -8.51
CA ASP A 206 14.71 14.25 -9.84
C ASP A 206 13.36 14.54 -10.48
N LYS A 207 13.38 15.21 -11.64
CA LYS A 207 12.16 15.62 -12.33
C LYS A 207 11.31 14.44 -12.78
N LYS A 208 11.93 13.34 -13.21
CA LYS A 208 11.20 12.17 -13.71
C LYS A 208 10.51 11.41 -12.58
N VAL A 209 11.19 11.26 -11.44
CA VAL A 209 10.59 10.68 -10.23
C VAL A 209 9.43 11.54 -9.73
N LYS A 210 9.53 12.88 -9.81
CA LYS A 210 8.38 13.76 -9.52
C LYS A 210 7.20 13.50 -10.45
N GLU A 211 7.44 13.48 -11.76
CA GLU A 211 6.39 13.25 -12.76
C GLU A 211 5.70 11.89 -12.54
N ILE A 212 6.47 10.85 -12.21
CA ILE A 212 5.93 9.52 -11.86
C ILE A 212 5.04 9.60 -10.62
N ALA A 213 5.55 10.18 -9.52
CA ALA A 213 4.81 10.25 -8.27
C ALA A 213 3.53 11.09 -8.38
N GLU A 214 3.57 12.21 -9.10
CA GLU A 214 2.40 13.05 -9.39
C GLU A 214 1.35 12.30 -10.23
N GLN A 215 1.80 11.51 -11.21
CA GLN A 215 0.90 10.71 -12.04
C GLN A 215 0.22 9.60 -11.23
N ILE A 216 0.97 8.87 -10.40
CA ILE A 216 0.44 7.84 -9.51
C ILE A 216 -0.63 8.43 -8.58
N ILE A 217 -0.34 9.58 -7.95
CA ILE A 217 -1.30 10.26 -7.07
C ILE A 217 -2.59 10.55 -7.83
N LYS A 218 -2.49 11.16 -9.01
CA LYS A 218 -3.64 11.54 -9.81
C LYS A 218 -4.48 10.35 -10.24
N GLU A 219 -3.85 9.32 -10.79
CA GLU A 219 -4.57 8.14 -11.32
C GLU A 219 -5.22 7.35 -10.18
N GLN A 220 -4.48 7.07 -9.10
CA GLN A 220 -5.01 6.27 -8.01
C GLN A 220 -6.07 6.99 -7.19
N GLN A 221 -6.05 8.32 -7.10
CA GLN A 221 -7.16 9.09 -6.52
C GLN A 221 -8.46 8.95 -7.35
N LEU A 222 -8.35 8.96 -8.68
CA LEU A 222 -9.50 8.77 -9.56
C LEU A 222 -10.06 7.34 -9.43
N GLU A 223 -9.18 6.35 -9.34
CA GLU A 223 -9.56 4.96 -9.14
C GLU A 223 -10.26 4.74 -7.78
N ILE A 224 -9.71 5.28 -6.68
CA ILE A 224 -10.37 5.22 -5.35
C ILE A 224 -11.78 5.82 -5.40
N LYS A 225 -11.96 6.93 -6.13
CA LYS A 225 -13.29 7.52 -6.31
C LYS A 225 -14.23 6.56 -7.05
N GLU A 226 -13.76 5.98 -8.16
CA GLU A 226 -14.53 4.99 -8.92
C GLU A 226 -14.89 3.76 -8.07
N PHE A 227 -13.96 3.28 -7.23
CA PHE A 227 -14.19 2.15 -6.32
C PHE A 227 -15.28 2.48 -5.30
N SER A 228 -15.17 3.65 -4.67
CA SER A 228 -16.12 4.12 -3.65
C SER A 228 -17.53 4.28 -4.23
N ASP A 229 -17.64 4.84 -5.43
CA ASP A 229 -18.92 4.99 -6.13
C ASP A 229 -19.53 3.62 -6.46
N LEU A 230 -18.69 2.66 -6.88
CA LEU A 230 -19.14 1.32 -7.29
C LEU A 230 -19.55 0.44 -6.11
N ILE A 231 -18.86 0.52 -4.97
CA ILE A 231 -19.19 -0.22 -3.73
C ILE A 231 -20.64 0.04 -3.30
N ASN A 232 -21.15 1.27 -3.47
CA ASN A 232 -22.52 1.63 -3.10
C ASN A 232 -23.59 1.01 -4.01
N THR A 233 -23.19 0.32 -5.09
CA THR A 233 -24.08 -0.35 -6.04
C THR A 233 -23.97 -1.88 -5.99
N LEU A 234 -23.17 -2.42 -5.06
CA LEU A 234 -22.89 -3.86 -4.85
C LEU A 234 -23.45 -4.37 -3.51
#